data_AF-H0FZ23-F1
#
_entry.id   AF-H0FZ23-F1
#
_cell.length_a   1.000
_cell.length_b   1.000
_cell.length_c   1.000
_cell.angle_alpha   90.00
_cell.angle_beta   90.00
_cell.angle_gamma   90.00
#
_symmetry.space_group_name_H-M   'P 1'
#
loop_
_entity.id
_entity.type
_entity.pdbx_description
1 polymer ?
#
loop_
_entity_poly.entity_id
_entity_poly.type
_entity_poly.pdbx_seq_one_letter_code
_entity_poly.pdbx_strand_id
1 'polypeptide(L)'
;MVMPSKQSVQAHAQAAQKAAATLRKEKKEIVLTEKNRLAIELMAYEGLKRSEAAEAVGLTDHALRTALTKPHVLAYLNECMEVLRTSARPRALRKMVDLLDAKTERIQFESAKYLDGMDRPSHAVGATQVNVQVTNTVNVTPGYVIDLRPGEFNEVPSGPQQIEHLAHEDAISLEDLAVSEDVPLED
;
A
#
# COMPACT_ATOMS: atom_id res chain seq x y z
N MET A 1 -42.64 -9.94 -9.85
CA MET A 1 -41.27 -10.45 -10.09
C MET A 1 -41.38 -11.53 -11.16
N VAL A 2 -41.04 -11.21 -12.42
CA VAL A 2 -41.20 -12.14 -13.56
C VAL A 2 -40.00 -13.07 -13.57
N MET A 3 -40.25 -14.38 -13.39
CA MET A 3 -39.20 -15.39 -13.47
C MET A 3 -38.76 -15.59 -14.92
N PRO A 4 -37.45 -15.69 -15.20
CA PRO A 4 -36.95 -15.94 -16.55
C PRO A 4 -37.47 -17.28 -17.08
N SER A 5 -37.81 -17.31 -18.36
CA SER A 5 -38.35 -18.52 -19.03
C SER A 5 -37.31 -19.64 -19.05
N LYS A 6 -37.75 -20.90 -19.05
CA LYS A 6 -36.84 -22.08 -19.09
C LYS A 6 -35.79 -21.99 -20.20
N GLN A 7 -36.14 -21.38 -21.34
CA GLN A 7 -35.24 -21.16 -22.47
C GLN A 7 -34.14 -20.12 -22.17
N SER A 8 -34.49 -18.99 -21.55
CA SER A 8 -33.50 -17.99 -21.12
C SER A 8 -32.57 -18.53 -20.03
N VAL A 9 -33.07 -19.33 -19.08
CA VAL A 9 -32.26 -19.94 -18.03
C VAL A 9 -31.23 -20.91 -18.62
N GLN A 10 -31.61 -21.73 -19.61
CA GLN A 10 -30.69 -22.64 -20.30
C GLN A 10 -29.61 -21.90 -21.11
N ALA A 11 -29.97 -20.80 -21.77
CA ALA A 11 -29.01 -19.98 -22.53
C ALA A 11 -27.96 -19.32 -21.61
N HIS A 12 -28.40 -18.76 -20.48
CA HIS A 12 -27.49 -18.13 -19.51
C HIS A 12 -26.73 -19.14 -18.65
N ALA A 13 -27.22 -20.37 -18.49
CA ALA A 13 -26.56 -21.39 -17.68
C ALA A 13 -25.14 -21.73 -18.19
N GLN A 14 -24.94 -21.83 -19.50
CA GLN A 14 -23.61 -22.14 -20.05
C GLN A 14 -22.62 -20.98 -19.87
N ALA A 15 -23.08 -19.74 -20.05
CA ALA A 15 -22.27 -18.54 -19.82
C ALA A 15 -21.91 -18.37 -18.33
N ALA A 16 -22.88 -18.60 -17.44
CA ALA A 16 -22.67 -18.58 -16.00
C ALA A 16 -21.70 -19.68 -15.54
N GLN A 17 -21.78 -20.89 -16.12
CA GLN A 17 -20.84 -21.98 -15.85
C GLN A 17 -19.41 -21.65 -16.30
N LYS A 18 -19.24 -21.03 -17.47
CA LYS A 18 -17.93 -20.58 -17.96
C LYS A 18 -17.35 -19.48 -17.09
N ALA A 19 -18.15 -18.48 -16.71
CA ALA A 19 -17.73 -17.40 -15.81
C ALA A 19 -17.39 -17.92 -14.39
N ALA A 20 -18.15 -18.88 -13.87
CA ALA A 20 -17.82 -19.52 -12.60
C ALA A 20 -16.51 -20.32 -12.67
N ALA A 21 -16.21 -20.94 -13.81
CA ALA A 21 -14.96 -21.69 -14.00
C ALA A 21 -13.73 -20.77 -14.12
N THR A 22 -13.85 -19.59 -14.73
CA THR A 22 -12.75 -18.60 -14.76
C THR A 22 -12.50 -18.03 -13.38
N LEU A 23 -13.54 -17.66 -12.65
CA LEU A 23 -13.43 -17.22 -11.25
C LEU A 23 -12.77 -18.27 -10.34
N ARG A 24 -13.06 -19.55 -10.54
CA ARG A 24 -12.39 -20.65 -9.80
C ARG A 24 -10.91 -20.80 -10.15
N LYS A 25 -10.52 -20.50 -11.39
CA LYS A 25 -9.12 -20.51 -11.82
C LYS A 25 -8.36 -19.32 -11.27
N GLU A 26 -8.98 -18.13 -11.27
CA GLU A 26 -8.43 -16.89 -10.70
C GLU A 26 -8.25 -16.99 -9.19
N LYS A 27 -9.18 -17.65 -8.48
CA LYS A 27 -9.10 -17.86 -7.04
C LYS A 27 -8.18 -18.99 -6.60
N LYS A 28 -7.56 -19.72 -7.54
CA LYS A 28 -6.61 -20.75 -7.14
C LYS A 28 -5.33 -20.07 -6.67
N GLU A 29 -5.19 -19.95 -5.36
CA GLU A 29 -3.96 -19.50 -4.72
C GLU A 29 -2.79 -20.31 -5.30
N ILE A 30 -1.80 -19.62 -5.82
CA ILE A 30 -0.65 -20.25 -6.46
C ILE A 30 0.20 -20.86 -5.35
N VAL A 31 -0.04 -22.13 -5.07
CA VAL A 31 0.72 -22.88 -4.06
C VAL A 31 2.12 -23.15 -4.58
N LEU A 32 3.13 -22.88 -3.75
CA LEU A 32 4.52 -23.26 -4.03
C LEU A 32 4.63 -24.78 -4.14
N THR A 33 5.44 -25.27 -5.08
CA THR A 33 5.82 -26.67 -5.08
C THR A 33 6.68 -26.97 -3.84
N GLU A 34 6.51 -28.16 -3.26
CA GLU A 34 7.23 -28.58 -2.04
C GLU A 34 8.76 -28.52 -2.22
N LYS A 35 9.25 -28.88 -3.41
CA LYS A 35 10.68 -28.79 -3.74
C LYS A 35 11.21 -27.36 -3.72
N ASN A 36 10.45 -26.40 -4.26
CA ASN A 36 10.88 -25.00 -4.26
C ASN A 36 10.86 -24.44 -2.83
N ARG A 37 9.88 -24.85 -2.02
CA ARG A 37 9.81 -24.48 -0.61
C ARG A 37 11.05 -24.95 0.15
N LEU A 38 11.39 -26.23 0.07
CA LEU A 38 12.56 -26.80 0.74
C LEU A 38 13.86 -26.14 0.26
N ALA A 39 14.03 -25.91 -1.04
CA ALA A 39 15.22 -25.26 -1.57
C ALA A 39 15.39 -23.83 -1.02
N ILE A 40 14.29 -23.09 -0.86
CA ILE A 40 14.30 -21.74 -0.28
C ILE A 40 14.63 -21.77 1.21
N GLU A 41 14.11 -22.75 1.95
CA GLU A 41 14.41 -22.91 3.38
C GLU A 41 15.90 -23.24 3.61
N LEU A 42 16.48 -24.12 2.79
CA LEU A 42 17.91 -24.41 2.81
C LEU A 42 18.75 -23.16 2.52
N MET A 43 18.34 -22.34 1.54
CA MET A 43 19.01 -21.08 1.27
C MET A 43 18.88 -20.07 2.42
N ALA A 44 17.70 -19.95 3.02
CA ALA A 44 17.43 -18.94 4.04
C ALA A 44 18.02 -19.30 5.40
N TYR A 45 17.87 -20.55 5.87
CA TYR A 45 18.24 -20.94 7.23
C TYR A 45 19.65 -21.55 7.31
N GLU A 46 20.08 -22.33 6.32
CA GLU A 46 21.40 -22.95 6.30
C GLU A 46 22.44 -22.08 5.57
N GLY A 47 22.00 -21.08 4.80
CA GLY A 47 22.88 -20.17 4.07
C GLY A 47 23.57 -20.82 2.86
N LEU A 48 23.02 -21.93 2.35
CA LEU A 48 23.55 -22.61 1.17
C LEU A 48 23.45 -21.74 -0.08
N LYS A 49 24.42 -21.89 -1.00
CA LYS A 49 24.34 -21.24 -2.30
C LYS A 49 23.19 -21.83 -3.11
N ARG A 50 22.64 -21.05 -4.06
CA ARG A 50 21.53 -21.48 -4.91
C ARG A 50 21.78 -22.82 -5.60
N SER A 51 23.00 -23.04 -6.11
CA SER A 51 23.39 -24.29 -6.77
C SER A 51 23.33 -25.49 -5.83
N GLU A 52 23.90 -25.34 -4.63
CA GLU A 52 23.97 -26.39 -3.61
C GLU A 52 22.57 -26.71 -3.06
N ALA A 53 21.73 -25.69 -2.84
CA ALA A 53 20.35 -25.86 -2.41
C ALA A 53 19.48 -26.53 -3.50
N ALA A 54 19.71 -26.21 -4.78
CA ALA A 54 19.02 -26.88 -5.88
C ALA A 54 19.40 -28.37 -5.94
N GLU A 55 20.70 -28.68 -5.85
CA GLU A 55 21.21 -30.05 -5.84
C GLU A 55 20.66 -30.87 -4.68
N ALA A 56 20.63 -30.30 -3.47
CA ALA A 56 20.10 -30.96 -2.27
C ALA A 56 18.63 -31.40 -2.41
N VAL A 57 17.83 -30.70 -3.22
CA VAL A 57 16.40 -31.00 -3.44
C VAL A 57 16.16 -31.69 -4.79
N GLY A 58 17.21 -32.02 -5.53
CA GLY A 58 17.14 -32.66 -6.84
C GLY A 58 16.50 -31.77 -7.91
N LEU A 59 16.77 -30.46 -7.86
CA LEU A 59 16.44 -29.48 -8.89
C LEU A 59 17.71 -29.05 -9.63
N THR A 60 17.55 -28.59 -10.88
CA THR A 60 18.65 -27.95 -11.60
C THR A 60 18.79 -26.50 -11.15
N ASP A 61 20.01 -25.95 -11.16
CA ASP A 61 20.25 -24.54 -10.82
C ASP A 61 19.40 -23.59 -11.69
N HIS A 62 19.25 -23.91 -12.97
CA HIS A 62 18.41 -23.14 -13.90
C HIS A 62 16.92 -23.18 -13.50
N ALA A 63 16.41 -24.33 -13.06
CA ALA A 63 15.02 -24.45 -12.61
C ALA A 63 14.77 -23.60 -11.36
N LEU A 64 15.68 -23.64 -10.39
CA LEU A 64 15.56 -22.81 -9.18
C LEU A 64 15.69 -21.31 -9.50
N ARG A 65 16.59 -20.93 -10.41
CA ARG A 65 16.69 -19.55 -10.91
C ARG A 65 15.37 -19.07 -11.53
N THR A 66 14.73 -19.92 -12.35
CA THR A 66 13.45 -19.61 -12.99
C THR A 66 12.29 -19.62 -12.00
N ALA A 67 12.39 -20.39 -10.91
CA ALA A 67 11.42 -20.35 -9.84
C ALA A 67 11.48 -19.01 -9.10
N LEU A 68 12.69 -18.53 -8.78
CA LEU A 68 12.91 -17.27 -8.07
C LEU A 68 12.52 -16.02 -8.85
N THR A 69 12.25 -16.08 -10.16
CA THR A 69 11.69 -14.93 -10.89
C THR A 69 10.19 -14.79 -10.70
N LYS A 70 9.52 -15.82 -10.17
CA LYS A 70 8.07 -15.80 -9.98
C LYS A 70 7.70 -15.06 -8.69
N PRO A 71 6.69 -14.17 -8.71
CA PRO A 71 6.38 -13.30 -7.58
C PRO A 71 5.97 -14.07 -6.32
N HIS A 72 5.24 -15.19 -6.45
CA HIS A 72 4.83 -16.02 -5.32
C HIS A 72 6.02 -16.71 -4.62
N VAL A 73 7.07 -17.05 -5.37
CA VAL A 73 8.30 -17.66 -4.84
C VAL A 73 9.14 -16.62 -4.11
N LEU A 74 9.24 -15.40 -4.67
CA LEU A 74 9.90 -14.28 -4.01
C LEU A 74 9.20 -13.85 -2.73
N ALA A 75 7.86 -13.82 -2.73
CA ALA A 75 7.08 -13.52 -1.54
C ALA A 75 7.44 -14.50 -0.40
N TYR A 76 7.48 -15.80 -0.68
CA TYR A 76 7.87 -16.80 0.31
C TYR A 76 9.31 -16.63 0.81
N LEU A 77 10.27 -16.35 -0.09
CA LEU A 77 11.64 -16.06 0.31
C LEU A 77 11.72 -14.83 1.24
N ASN A 78 10.95 -13.77 0.93
CA ASN A 78 10.89 -12.58 1.77
C ASN A 78 10.30 -12.87 3.15
N GLU A 79 9.23 -13.66 3.23
CA GLU A 79 8.66 -14.14 4.49
C GLU A 79 9.69 -14.91 5.32
N CYS A 80 10.43 -15.85 4.70
CA CYS A 80 11.50 -16.57 5.38
C CYS A 80 12.60 -15.63 5.91
N MET A 81 12.98 -14.61 5.13
CA MET A 81 13.95 -13.60 5.58
C MET A 81 13.41 -12.75 6.74
N GLU A 82 12.11 -12.41 6.76
CA GLU A 82 11.49 -11.70 7.87
C GLU A 82 11.43 -12.55 9.14
N VAL A 83 11.09 -13.83 9.02
CA VAL A 83 11.14 -14.79 10.13
C VAL A 83 12.57 -14.92 10.66
N LEU A 84 13.56 -15.00 9.77
CA LEU A 84 14.96 -15.05 10.18
C LEU A 84 15.38 -13.75 10.89
N ARG A 85 15.00 -12.58 10.37
CA ARG A 85 15.30 -11.29 11.02
C ARG A 85 14.67 -11.20 12.40
N THR A 86 13.41 -11.59 12.54
CA THR A 86 12.69 -11.53 13.82
C THR A 86 13.26 -12.51 14.83
N SER A 87 13.56 -13.74 14.42
CA SER A 87 14.16 -14.77 15.28
C SER A 87 15.64 -14.55 15.60
N ALA A 88 16.40 -13.89 14.72
CA ALA A 88 17.79 -13.54 14.96
C ALA A 88 17.97 -12.34 15.89
N ARG A 89 16.94 -11.46 16.03
CA ARG A 89 17.00 -10.27 16.91
C ARG A 89 17.38 -10.59 18.36
N PRO A 90 16.76 -11.57 19.04
CA PRO A 90 17.19 -11.96 20.39
C PRO A 90 18.66 -12.38 20.47
N ARG A 91 19.15 -13.11 19.45
CA ARG A 91 20.57 -13.53 19.37
C ARG A 91 21.49 -12.33 19.18
N ALA A 92 21.12 -11.38 18.32
CA ALA A 92 21.87 -10.15 18.12
C ALA A 92 21.89 -9.30 19.40
N LEU A 93 20.76 -9.16 20.09
CA LEU A 93 20.69 -8.47 21.39
C LEU A 93 21.59 -9.12 22.43
N ARG A 94 21.57 -10.46 22.53
CA ARG A 94 22.48 -11.17 23.44
C ARG A 94 23.94 -10.89 23.10
N LYS A 95 24.28 -10.88 21.81
CA LYS A 95 25.64 -10.55 21.38
C LYS A 95 26.05 -9.13 21.74
N MET A 96 25.13 -8.15 21.66
CA MET A 96 25.38 -6.78 22.10
C MET A 96 25.60 -6.68 23.62
N VAL A 97 24.91 -7.49 24.42
CA VAL A 97 25.18 -7.61 25.86
C VAL A 97 26.60 -8.12 26.10
N ASP A 98 27.03 -9.16 25.38
CA ASP A 98 28.40 -9.68 25.49
C ASP A 98 29.46 -8.66 25.04
N LEU A 99 29.12 -7.73 24.12
CA LEU A 99 30.02 -6.67 23.64
C LEU A 99 30.15 -5.48 24.61
N LEU A 100 29.30 -5.36 25.63
CA LEU A 100 29.51 -4.41 26.73
C LEU A 100 30.79 -4.70 27.51
N ASP A 101 31.19 -5.96 27.57
CA ASP A 101 32.42 -6.40 28.23
C ASP A 101 33.63 -6.46 27.27
N ALA A 102 33.51 -5.91 26.06
CA ALA A 102 34.61 -5.89 25.09
C ALA A 102 35.79 -5.05 25.59
N LYS A 103 37.02 -5.46 25.27
CA LYS A 103 38.23 -4.74 25.73
C LYS A 103 38.39 -3.34 25.13
N THR A 104 37.71 -3.04 24.04
CA THR A 104 37.81 -1.76 23.32
C THR A 104 36.68 -0.85 23.75
N GLU A 105 37.00 0.28 24.39
CA GLU A 105 36.02 1.27 24.90
C GLU A 105 35.02 1.74 23.84
N ARG A 106 35.46 1.89 22.58
CA ARG A 106 34.59 2.26 21.46
C ARG A 106 33.46 1.25 21.23
N ILE A 107 33.77 -0.04 21.25
CA ILE A 107 32.80 -1.12 21.02
C ILE A 107 31.82 -1.22 22.19
N GLN A 108 32.32 -1.01 23.42
CA GLN A 108 31.49 -0.94 24.62
C GLN A 108 30.49 0.23 24.53
N PHE A 109 30.98 1.41 24.14
CA PHE A 109 30.14 2.60 23.97
C PHE A 109 29.09 2.42 22.87
N GLU A 110 29.46 1.91 21.70
CA GLU A 110 28.51 1.64 20.61
C GLU A 110 27.44 0.61 21.02
N SER A 111 27.83 -0.44 21.76
CA SER A 111 26.90 -1.46 22.27
C SER A 111 25.96 -0.89 23.34
N ALA A 112 26.48 -0.07 24.26
CA ALA A 112 25.69 0.64 25.26
C ALA A 112 24.70 1.61 24.60
N LYS A 113 25.14 2.39 23.61
CA LYS A 113 24.29 3.31 22.83
C LYS A 113 23.15 2.57 22.11
N TYR A 114 23.43 1.40 21.54
CA TYR A 114 22.42 0.56 20.88
C TYR A 114 21.39 0.00 21.87
N LEU A 115 21.82 -0.38 23.08
CA LEU A 115 20.95 -0.92 24.13
C LEU A 115 20.10 0.16 24.81
N ASP A 116 20.69 1.34 25.07
CA ASP A 116 19.99 2.52 25.62
C ASP A 116 18.93 3.05 24.66
N GLY A 117 19.08 2.75 23.36
CA GLY A 117 18.06 3.01 22.34
C GLY A 117 18.21 4.36 21.64
N MET A 118 19.26 5.13 21.94
CA MET A 118 19.56 6.39 21.26
C MET A 118 19.89 6.22 19.77
N ASP A 119 20.30 5.02 19.36
CA ASP A 119 20.62 4.69 17.96
C ASP A 119 19.66 3.67 17.33
N ARG A 120 18.46 3.50 17.91
CA ARG A 120 17.40 2.75 17.24
C ARG A 120 16.75 3.69 16.21
N PRO A 121 17.01 3.57 14.89
CA PRO A 121 16.09 4.15 13.94
C PRO A 121 14.75 3.48 14.21
N SER A 122 13.77 4.25 14.71
CA SER A 122 12.41 3.83 15.08
C SER A 122 11.98 2.53 14.38
N HIS A 123 12.29 1.39 14.99
CA HIS A 123 11.97 0.08 14.43
C HIS A 123 10.53 -0.24 14.81
N ALA A 124 9.61 0.54 14.25
CA ALA A 124 8.21 0.21 14.21
C ALA A 124 8.02 -0.93 13.20
N VAL A 125 8.19 -2.16 13.66
CA VAL A 125 7.59 -3.31 12.97
C VAL A 125 6.08 -3.12 13.04
N GLY A 126 5.47 -2.70 11.93
CA GLY A 126 4.02 -2.61 11.79
C GLY A 126 3.38 -1.23 12.00
N ALA A 127 4.14 -0.17 12.31
CA ALA A 127 3.63 1.18 12.10
C ALA A 127 4.14 1.68 10.74
N THR A 128 3.36 1.42 9.70
CA THR A 128 3.21 2.41 8.66
C THR A 128 3.00 3.74 9.38
N GLN A 129 3.98 4.65 9.34
CA GLN A 129 3.69 6.04 9.61
C GLN A 129 2.76 6.47 8.48
N VAL A 130 1.46 6.25 8.69
CA VAL A 130 0.42 6.75 7.82
C VAL A 130 0.45 8.25 8.05
N ASN A 131 1.00 9.00 7.11
CA ASN A 131 0.70 10.42 6.98
C ASN A 131 -0.80 10.52 6.69
N VAL A 132 -1.62 10.52 7.75
CA VAL A 132 -3.04 10.84 7.64
C VAL A 132 -3.12 12.35 7.49
N GLN A 133 -2.82 12.85 6.30
CA GLN A 133 -3.18 14.22 5.93
C GLN A 133 -4.70 14.22 5.74
N VAL A 134 -5.44 14.54 6.80
CA VAL A 134 -6.89 14.76 6.71
C VAL A 134 -7.11 16.12 6.06
N THR A 135 -7.09 16.17 4.73
CA THR A 135 -7.58 17.33 3.98
C THR A 135 -9.10 17.28 3.99
N ASN A 136 -9.73 17.91 4.99
CA ASN A 136 -11.19 17.98 5.12
C ASN A 136 -11.79 19.09 4.24
N THR A 137 -11.40 19.18 2.97
CA THR A 137 -12.03 20.09 2.00
C THR A 137 -13.27 19.42 1.44
N VAL A 138 -14.33 19.43 2.25
CA VAL A 138 -15.70 19.19 1.75
C VAL A 138 -16.07 20.43 0.93
N ASN A 139 -15.91 20.36 -0.39
CA ASN A 139 -16.52 21.33 -1.30
C ASN A 139 -18.04 21.10 -1.27
N VAL A 140 -18.72 21.74 -0.32
CA VAL A 140 -20.18 21.77 -0.29
C VAL A 140 -20.61 22.59 -1.51
N THR A 141 -21.11 21.93 -2.56
CA THR A 141 -21.81 22.62 -3.63
C THR A 141 -23.18 23.06 -3.07
N PRO A 142 -23.43 24.37 -2.87
CA PRO A 142 -24.71 24.80 -2.31
C PRO A 142 -25.85 24.41 -3.27
N GLY A 143 -26.87 23.74 -2.72
CA GLY A 143 -28.00 23.23 -3.50
C GLY A 143 -28.89 24.36 -4.03
N TYR A 144 -29.42 24.19 -5.24
CA TYR A 144 -30.41 25.09 -5.82
C TYR A 144 -31.79 24.83 -5.24
N VAL A 145 -32.54 25.89 -4.94
CA VAL A 145 -33.96 25.81 -4.57
C VAL A 145 -34.79 26.04 -5.84
N ILE A 146 -35.60 25.05 -6.22
CA ILE A 146 -36.56 25.17 -7.33
C ILE A 146 -37.91 25.56 -6.73
N ASP A 147 -38.41 26.73 -7.08
CA ASP A 147 -39.76 27.17 -6.69
C ASP A 147 -40.80 26.60 -7.66
N LEU A 148 -41.81 25.89 -7.13
CA LEU A 148 -42.83 25.18 -7.90
C LEU A 148 -44.20 25.85 -7.84
N ARG A 149 -44.29 27.12 -7.44
CA ARG A 149 -45.55 27.87 -7.49
C ARG A 149 -46.05 27.99 -8.95
N PRO A 150 -47.26 27.51 -9.27
CA PRO A 150 -47.78 27.55 -10.63
C PRO A 150 -48.44 28.91 -10.89
N GLY A 151 -47.89 29.74 -11.78
CA GLY A 151 -48.63 30.90 -12.29
C GLY A 151 -47.86 32.11 -12.83
N GLU A 152 -46.57 32.27 -12.56
CA GLU A 152 -45.81 33.46 -13.00
C GLU A 152 -44.55 33.10 -13.79
N PHE A 153 -44.71 32.17 -14.75
CA PHE A 153 -43.71 31.85 -15.75
C PHE A 153 -44.04 32.58 -17.06
N ASN A 154 -43.59 33.82 -17.21
CA ASN A 154 -43.15 34.40 -18.50
C ASN A 154 -42.88 35.89 -18.33
N GLU A 155 -41.70 36.23 -17.83
CA GLU A 155 -40.87 37.36 -18.30
C GLU A 155 -39.46 37.13 -17.73
N VAL A 156 -38.46 36.99 -18.62
CA VAL A 156 -37.08 36.58 -18.31
C VAL A 156 -36.21 37.85 -18.25
N PRO A 157 -35.37 38.05 -17.21
CA PRO A 157 -34.01 37.47 -17.15
C PRO A 157 -33.81 36.69 -15.84
N SER A 158 -33.69 35.36 -15.85
CA SER A 158 -32.50 34.54 -16.17
C SER A 158 -31.31 34.77 -15.23
N GLY A 159 -31.42 34.25 -14.01
CA GLY A 159 -30.29 33.99 -13.11
C GLY A 159 -30.77 33.25 -11.85
N PRO A 160 -30.02 32.26 -11.32
CA PRO A 160 -30.38 31.59 -10.07
C PRO A 160 -30.29 32.60 -8.91
N GLN A 161 -31.40 32.81 -8.19
CA GLN A 161 -31.41 33.70 -7.03
C GLN A 161 -30.66 33.02 -5.86
N GLN A 162 -29.52 33.58 -5.48
CA GLN A 162 -28.83 33.25 -4.22
C GLN A 162 -29.56 33.91 -3.05
N ILE A 163 -29.50 33.27 -1.89
CA ILE A 163 -30.11 33.77 -0.65
C ILE A 163 -29.36 35.03 -0.19
N GLU A 164 -30.06 36.15 0.01
CA GLU A 164 -29.54 37.51 0.24
C GLU A 164 -28.79 37.74 1.56
N HIS A 165 -28.56 36.72 2.40
CA HIS A 165 -27.87 36.90 3.68
C HIS A 165 -26.34 37.05 3.55
N LEU A 166 -25.83 37.16 2.33
CA LEU A 166 -24.41 37.32 2.00
C LEU A 166 -24.12 38.66 1.29
N ALA A 167 -24.90 39.71 1.57
CA ALA A 167 -24.83 40.99 0.86
C ALA A 167 -23.74 41.97 1.33
N HIS A 168 -22.72 41.53 2.08
CA HIS A 168 -21.61 42.38 2.51
C HIS A 168 -20.32 41.58 2.54
N GLU A 169 -19.61 41.51 1.42
CA GLU A 169 -18.15 41.76 1.32
C GLU A 169 -17.88 42.24 -0.11
N ASP A 170 -17.32 43.44 -0.24
CA ASP A 170 -17.12 44.13 -1.52
C ASP A 170 -16.22 43.32 -2.46
N ALA A 171 -16.63 43.22 -3.73
CA ALA A 171 -15.84 42.57 -4.77
C ALA A 171 -14.54 43.34 -5.00
N ILE A 172 -13.39 42.73 -4.66
CA ILE A 172 -12.07 43.27 -5.00
C ILE A 172 -11.91 43.20 -6.52
N SER A 173 -11.74 44.35 -7.16
CA SER A 173 -11.50 44.50 -8.59
C SER A 173 -10.18 43.84 -8.99
N LEU A 174 -10.19 43.14 -10.14
CA LEU A 174 -9.03 42.44 -10.70
C LEU A 174 -7.86 43.36 -11.09
N GLU A 175 -8.10 44.67 -11.09
CA GLU A 175 -7.12 45.74 -11.33
C GLU A 175 -6.22 46.00 -10.10
N ASP A 176 -6.70 45.69 -8.88
CA ASP A 176 -5.94 45.88 -7.63
C ASP A 176 -4.95 44.73 -7.33
N LEU A 177 -5.03 43.63 -8.07
CA LEU A 177 -4.11 42.48 -8.00
C LEU A 177 -2.89 42.60 -8.92
N ALA A 178 -2.82 43.65 -9.76
CA ALA A 178 -1.77 43.84 -10.76
C ALA A 178 -0.62 44.78 -10.34
N VAL A 179 -0.60 45.25 -9.08
CA VAL A 179 0.40 46.23 -8.58
C VAL A 179 1.49 45.60 -7.68
N SER A 180 1.48 44.29 -7.42
CA SER A 180 2.59 43.63 -6.71
C SER A 180 3.54 42.90 -7.67
N GLU A 181 4.14 43.65 -8.61
CA GLU A 181 5.46 43.29 -9.15
C GLU A 181 6.51 43.74 -8.12
N ASP A 182 7.00 42.81 -7.31
CA ASP A 182 8.32 42.92 -6.68
C ASP A 182 8.84 41.50 -6.44
N VAL A 183 9.54 40.97 -7.45
CA VAL A 183 10.36 39.76 -7.34
C VAL A 183 11.71 40.20 -6.79
N PRO A 184 12.11 39.83 -5.55
CA PRO A 184 13.46 40.08 -5.09
C PRO A 184 14.44 39.16 -5.84
N LEU A 185 15.30 39.77 -6.65
CA LEU A 185 16.55 39.18 -7.14
C LEU A 185 17.52 39.13 -5.95
N GLU A 186 17.80 37.94 -5.43
CA GLU A 186 18.92 37.73 -4.51
C GLU A 186 20.21 37.47 -5.30
N ASP A 187 21.27 38.18 -4.89
CA ASP A 187 22.67 38.05 -5.32
C ASP A 187 23.29 36.68 -4.98
#